data_AF-A0A2T0SU66-F1
#
_entry.id   AF-A0A2T0SU66-F1
#
_cell.length_a   1.000
_cell.length_b   1.000
_cell.length_c   1.000
_cell.angle_alpha   90.00
_cell.angle_beta   90.00
_cell.angle_gamma   90.00
#
_symmetry.space_group_name_H-M   'P 1'
#
loop_
_entity.id
_entity.type
_entity.pdbx_description
1 polymer ?
#
loop_
_entity_poly.entity_id
_entity_poly.type
_entity_poly.pdbx_seq_one_letter_code
_entity_poly.pdbx_strand_id
1 'polypeptide(L)'
;MGTTATPPGHGLGDPRREGNGHGPAPRTRQEPQRLGDSAGQVLFSRVGLRLPATLTYEGWARAGLQIARIADSSAWCLGDWLICGQKEYRDRYRVAIAEAGLDYQTLRNYAWIARRFELSRRRDQLSFQHHAEVAALPDDEQDRWLDEAERNHWSRNQLRETIRRSRIGSEDLRPPPEVVLPRVTAPQAQVRWWRAAAEQDGVDFEKWILIALDGAAQVALGQGPSGRDDDGADQDG
;
A
#
# COMPACT_ATOMS: atom_id res chain seq x y z
N MET A 1 -30.36 -74.55 12.46
CA MET A 1 -31.51 -75.38 12.90
C MET A 1 -32.76 -74.78 12.28
N GLY A 2 -33.43 -75.55 11.39
CA GLY A 2 -34.80 -75.35 10.89
C GLY A 2 -35.11 -74.05 10.12
N THR A 3 -35.91 -73.99 9.06
CA THR A 3 -36.70 -74.98 8.34
C THR A 3 -37.05 -74.38 6.97
N THR A 4 -37.05 -75.23 5.95
CA THR A 4 -37.43 -75.03 4.55
C THR A 4 -38.91 -74.72 4.33
N ALA A 5 -39.23 -73.91 3.29
CA ALA A 5 -40.45 -74.09 2.48
C ALA A 5 -40.37 -73.34 1.14
N THR A 6 -40.56 -74.06 0.03
CA THR A 6 -40.88 -73.60 -1.34
C THR A 6 -41.63 -74.77 -2.01
N PRO A 7 -42.31 -74.61 -3.18
CA PRO A 7 -43.63 -74.06 -3.48
C PRO A 7 -44.59 -75.19 -3.99
N PRO A 8 -45.71 -74.91 -4.69
CA PRO A 8 -45.74 -74.98 -6.18
C PRO A 8 -46.67 -73.89 -6.80
N GLY A 9 -46.71 -73.53 -8.09
CA GLY A 9 -46.34 -74.19 -9.33
C GLY A 9 -47.59 -74.31 -10.23
N HIS A 10 -47.71 -73.48 -11.29
CA HIS A 10 -48.55 -73.61 -12.49
C HIS A 10 -48.18 -72.40 -13.39
N GLY A 11 -47.87 -72.44 -14.69
CA GLY A 11 -47.99 -73.40 -15.79
C GLY A 11 -48.17 -72.52 -17.05
N LEU A 12 -47.11 -72.30 -17.84
CA LEU A 12 -46.94 -72.77 -19.23
C LEU A 12 -48.05 -72.36 -20.23
N GLY A 13 -47.68 -71.58 -21.26
CA GLY A 13 -48.48 -71.40 -22.49
C GLY A 13 -48.13 -70.18 -23.36
N ASP A 14 -47.12 -70.35 -24.24
CA ASP A 14 -46.80 -69.59 -25.48
C ASP A 14 -47.99 -69.63 -26.50
N PRO A 15 -48.05 -69.02 -27.73
CA PRO A 15 -47.08 -68.21 -28.48
C PRO A 15 -47.62 -67.03 -29.37
N ARG A 16 -46.67 -66.24 -29.93
CA ARG A 16 -46.63 -65.54 -31.24
C ARG A 16 -47.78 -64.59 -31.70
N ARG A 17 -47.44 -63.32 -32.00
CA ARG A 17 -47.23 -62.77 -33.37
C ARG A 17 -46.92 -61.26 -33.39
N GLU A 18 -46.01 -60.90 -34.30
CA GLU A 18 -45.95 -59.68 -35.13
C GLU A 18 -45.95 -58.32 -34.39
N GLY A 19 -44.85 -57.58 -34.31
CA GLY A 19 -44.06 -57.10 -35.44
C GLY A 19 -44.25 -55.59 -35.54
N ASN A 20 -43.35 -54.79 -34.97
CA ASN A 20 -43.01 -53.50 -35.56
C ASN A 20 -41.61 -53.06 -35.14
N GLY A 21 -40.73 -52.94 -36.12
CA GLY A 21 -39.41 -52.35 -35.95
C GLY A 21 -39.55 -50.87 -35.60
N HIS A 22 -38.97 -50.48 -34.47
CA HIS A 22 -38.46 -49.13 -34.28
C HIS A 22 -36.99 -49.29 -33.95
N GLY A 23 -36.17 -49.31 -35.01
CA GLY A 23 -34.74 -49.13 -34.87
C GLY A 23 -34.46 -47.84 -34.10
N PRO A 24 -33.39 -47.78 -33.30
CA PRO A 24 -33.03 -46.55 -32.63
C PRO A 24 -32.87 -45.46 -33.69
N ALA A 25 -33.65 -44.39 -33.52
CA ALA A 25 -33.59 -43.20 -34.35
C ALA A 25 -32.11 -42.82 -34.58
N PRO A 26 -31.72 -42.42 -35.81
CA PRO A 26 -30.35 -42.02 -36.05
C PRO A 26 -30.05 -40.91 -35.05
N ARG A 27 -29.11 -41.18 -34.13
CA ARG A 27 -28.49 -40.14 -33.32
C ARG A 27 -27.98 -39.15 -34.35
N THR A 28 -28.67 -38.03 -34.47
CA THR A 28 -28.19 -36.89 -35.24
C THR A 28 -26.81 -36.66 -34.68
N ARG A 29 -25.80 -37.01 -35.47
CA ARG A 29 -24.42 -36.66 -35.22
C ARG A 29 -24.49 -35.15 -35.16
N GLN A 30 -24.59 -34.59 -33.95
CA GLN A 30 -24.36 -33.19 -33.74
C GLN A 30 -22.93 -33.02 -34.24
N GLU A 31 -22.83 -32.50 -35.46
CA GLU A 31 -21.60 -31.94 -35.98
C GLU A 31 -21.02 -31.11 -34.86
N PRO A 32 -19.72 -31.26 -34.53
CA PRO A 32 -19.10 -30.40 -33.55
C PRO A 32 -19.41 -28.98 -34.03
N GLN A 33 -20.28 -28.30 -33.26
CA GLN A 33 -20.60 -26.90 -33.47
C GLN A 33 -19.27 -26.23 -33.67
N ARG A 34 -19.07 -25.69 -34.87
CA ARG A 34 -17.83 -25.05 -35.28
C ARG A 34 -17.37 -24.21 -34.10
N LEU A 35 -16.21 -24.56 -33.54
CA LEU A 35 -15.48 -23.67 -32.64
C LEU A 35 -15.40 -22.35 -33.39
N GLY A 36 -16.26 -21.40 -33.01
CA GLY A 36 -16.26 -20.07 -33.57
C GLY A 36 -14.86 -19.51 -33.38
N ASP A 37 -14.29 -19.01 -34.47
CA ASP A 37 -13.09 -18.19 -34.59
C ASP A 37 -12.40 -17.82 -33.25
N SER A 38 -11.65 -18.76 -32.69
CA SER A 38 -10.70 -18.47 -31.62
C SER A 38 -9.34 -18.02 -32.18
N ALA A 39 -9.24 -17.88 -33.50
CA ALA A 39 -8.00 -17.53 -34.21
C ALA A 39 -7.49 -16.11 -33.95
N GLY A 40 -8.26 -15.27 -33.25
CA GLY A 40 -7.90 -13.88 -32.94
C GLY A 40 -7.91 -13.50 -31.46
N GLN A 41 -8.10 -14.46 -30.53
CA GLN A 41 -8.27 -14.13 -29.11
C GLN A 41 -6.98 -14.38 -28.30
N VAL A 42 -6.64 -13.42 -27.45
CA VAL A 42 -5.62 -13.57 -26.40
C VAL A 42 -6.19 -14.47 -25.31
N LEU A 43 -5.56 -15.62 -25.08
CA LEU A 43 -6.02 -16.61 -24.09
C LEU A 43 -5.13 -16.60 -22.85
N PHE A 44 -5.76 -16.36 -21.71
CA PHE A 44 -5.13 -16.41 -20.39
C PHE A 44 -5.45 -17.74 -19.71
N SER A 45 -4.44 -18.34 -19.08
CA SER A 45 -4.59 -19.51 -18.21
C SER A 45 -3.82 -19.31 -16.93
N ARG A 46 -4.05 -20.17 -15.92
CA ARG A 46 -3.29 -20.16 -14.66
C ARG A 46 -1.77 -20.27 -14.89
N VAL A 47 -1.34 -20.93 -15.96
CA VAL A 47 0.07 -21.31 -16.19
C VAL A 47 0.70 -20.63 -17.41
N GLY A 48 0.02 -19.68 -18.04
CA GLY A 48 0.60 -18.99 -19.18
C GLY A 48 -0.37 -18.21 -20.06
N LEU A 49 0.24 -17.51 -21.01
CA LEU A 49 -0.41 -16.65 -22.00
C LEU A 49 -0.23 -17.25 -23.39
N ARG A 50 -1.31 -17.44 -24.14
CA ARG A 50 -1.27 -17.81 -25.56
C ARG A 50 -1.75 -16.64 -26.40
N LEU A 51 -0.88 -16.18 -27.27
CA LEU A 51 -1.15 -15.08 -28.20
C LEU A 51 -1.36 -15.64 -29.61
N PRO A 52 -2.37 -15.16 -30.36
CA PRO A 52 -2.54 -15.55 -31.75
C PRO A 52 -1.37 -15.01 -32.59
N ALA A 53 -0.94 -15.77 -33.60
CA ALA A 53 0.17 -15.38 -34.47
C ALA A 53 -0.09 -14.09 -35.26
N THR A 54 -1.36 -13.71 -35.41
CA THR A 54 -1.84 -12.52 -36.11
C THR A 54 -1.97 -11.29 -35.20
N LEU A 55 -1.56 -11.37 -33.93
CA LEU A 55 -1.73 -10.28 -32.98
C LEU A 55 -0.88 -9.06 -33.38
N THR A 56 -1.53 -7.90 -33.43
CA THR A 56 -0.85 -6.62 -33.66
C THR A 56 -0.01 -6.21 -32.45
N TYR A 57 0.97 -5.33 -32.66
CA TYR A 57 1.75 -4.75 -31.56
C TYR A 57 0.86 -4.06 -30.52
N GLU A 58 -0.15 -3.30 -30.95
CA GLU A 58 -1.11 -2.67 -30.05
C GLU A 58 -1.91 -3.70 -29.24
N GLY A 59 -2.33 -4.80 -29.88
CA GLY A 59 -3.00 -5.91 -29.21
C GLY A 59 -2.12 -6.58 -28.16
N TRP A 60 -0.83 -6.77 -28.48
CA TRP A 60 0.18 -7.28 -27.55
C TRP A 60 0.39 -6.33 -26.36
N ALA A 61 0.55 -5.03 -26.60
CA ALA A 61 0.73 -4.03 -25.55
C ALA A 61 -0.50 -3.95 -24.63
N ARG A 62 -1.71 -4.00 -25.19
CA ARG A 62 -2.96 -4.02 -24.43
C ARG A 62 -3.06 -5.29 -23.57
N ALA A 63 -2.68 -6.45 -24.10
CA ALA A 63 -2.65 -7.69 -23.32
C ALA A 63 -1.69 -7.58 -22.13
N GLY A 64 -0.49 -7.03 -22.34
CA GLY A 64 0.46 -6.74 -21.26
C GLY A 64 -0.12 -5.82 -20.18
N LEU A 65 -0.80 -4.75 -20.59
CA LEU A 65 -1.48 -3.84 -19.66
C LEU A 65 -2.58 -4.54 -18.84
N GLN A 66 -3.38 -5.41 -19.46
CA GLN A 66 -4.41 -6.17 -18.74
C GLN A 66 -3.82 -7.12 -17.70
N ILE A 67 -2.75 -7.84 -18.06
CA ILE A 67 -2.03 -8.73 -17.12
C ILE A 67 -1.52 -7.92 -15.92
N ALA A 68 -0.86 -6.79 -16.19
CA ALA A 68 -0.33 -5.92 -15.14
C ALA A 68 -1.44 -5.42 -14.21
N ARG A 69 -2.59 -5.00 -14.75
CA ARG A 69 -3.75 -4.55 -13.96
C ARG A 69 -4.35 -5.65 -13.10
N ILE A 70 -4.48 -6.87 -13.64
CA ILE A 70 -4.96 -8.03 -12.88
C ILE A 70 -3.98 -8.37 -11.76
N ALA A 71 -2.68 -8.42 -12.06
CA ALA A 71 -1.65 -8.68 -11.07
C ALA A 71 -1.65 -7.64 -9.94
N ASP A 72 -1.75 -6.36 -10.29
CA ASP A 72 -1.81 -5.27 -9.29
C ASP A 72 -3.09 -5.32 -8.45
N SER A 73 -4.24 -5.55 -9.10
CA SER A 73 -5.55 -5.67 -8.45
C SER A 73 -5.63 -6.86 -7.50
N SER A 74 -4.86 -7.93 -7.76
CA SER A 74 -4.84 -9.12 -6.89
C SER A 74 -4.41 -8.79 -5.45
N ALA A 75 -3.49 -7.84 -5.27
CA ALA A 75 -3.04 -7.41 -3.95
C ALA A 75 -4.17 -6.72 -3.17
N TRP A 76 -4.96 -5.87 -3.84
CA TRP A 76 -6.16 -5.27 -3.26
C TRP A 76 -7.18 -6.34 -2.86
N CYS A 77 -7.53 -7.25 -3.78
CA CYS A 77 -8.51 -8.30 -3.52
C CYS A 77 -8.11 -9.21 -2.35
N LEU A 78 -6.84 -9.60 -2.27
CA LEU A 78 -6.32 -10.43 -1.17
C LEU A 78 -6.36 -9.68 0.17
N GLY A 79 -6.03 -8.38 0.16
CA GLY A 79 -6.13 -7.53 1.33
C GLY A 79 -7.58 -7.37 1.82
N ASP A 80 -8.50 -7.08 0.90
CA ASP A 80 -9.93 -6.91 1.19
C ASP A 80 -10.55 -8.20 1.70
N TRP A 81 -10.24 -9.34 1.08
CA TRP A 81 -10.69 -10.65 1.53
C TRP A 81 -10.29 -10.94 2.98
N LEU A 82 -9.04 -10.62 3.36
CA LEU A 82 -8.55 -10.76 4.74
C LEU A 82 -9.24 -9.80 5.73
N ILE A 83 -9.59 -8.59 5.30
CA ILE A 83 -10.30 -7.61 6.11
C ILE A 83 -11.75 -8.06 6.34
N CYS A 84 -12.46 -8.45 5.28
CA CYS A 84 -13.84 -8.95 5.36
C CYS A 84 -13.94 -10.15 6.32
N GLY A 85 -12.97 -11.07 6.26
CA GLY A 85 -12.94 -12.23 7.15
C GLY A 85 -12.53 -11.95 8.60
N GLN A 86 -12.13 -10.71 8.96
CA GLN A 86 -11.54 -10.42 10.27
C GLN A 86 -12.47 -10.67 11.46
N LYS A 87 -13.77 -10.41 11.31
CA LYS A 87 -14.77 -10.56 12.39
C LYS A 87 -15.23 -12.00 12.58
N GLU A 88 -15.34 -12.76 11.48
CA GLU A 88 -15.95 -14.10 11.49
C GLU A 88 -14.91 -15.23 11.61
N TYR A 89 -13.70 -15.06 11.07
CA TYR A 89 -12.73 -16.14 10.94
C TYR A 89 -11.43 -15.83 11.69
N ARG A 90 -11.25 -16.49 12.85
CA ARG A 90 -10.04 -16.36 13.70
C ARG A 90 -8.78 -16.91 12.99
N ASP A 91 -8.92 -18.02 12.26
CA ASP A 91 -7.80 -18.69 11.56
C ASP A 91 -7.59 -18.23 10.11
N ARG A 92 -8.15 -17.08 9.73
CA ARG A 92 -8.15 -16.61 8.32
C ARG A 92 -6.77 -16.52 7.67
N TYR A 93 -5.72 -16.20 8.44
CA TYR A 93 -4.35 -16.14 7.89
C TYR A 93 -3.81 -17.54 7.55
N ARG A 94 -4.17 -18.57 8.33
CA ARG A 94 -3.80 -19.95 8.00
C ARG A 94 -4.45 -20.39 6.69
N VAL A 95 -5.74 -20.09 6.53
CA VAL A 95 -6.48 -20.36 5.28
C VAL A 95 -5.89 -19.54 4.13
N ALA A 96 -5.64 -18.25 4.33
CA ALA A 96 -5.08 -17.40 3.29
C ALA A 96 -3.70 -17.83 2.81
N ILE A 97 -2.83 -18.28 3.71
CA ILE A 97 -1.52 -18.84 3.32
C ILE A 97 -1.71 -20.12 2.49
N ALA A 98 -2.62 -21.01 2.90
CA ALA A 98 -2.88 -22.26 2.20
C ALA A 98 -3.49 -22.03 0.80
N GLU A 99 -4.42 -21.10 0.67
CA GLU A 99 -5.17 -20.85 -0.57
C GLU A 99 -4.44 -19.90 -1.54
N ALA A 100 -3.83 -18.82 -1.03
CA ALA A 100 -3.14 -17.85 -1.86
C ALA A 100 -1.69 -18.26 -2.18
N GLY A 101 -1.10 -19.17 -1.39
CA GLY A 101 0.29 -19.59 -1.55
C GLY A 101 1.31 -18.48 -1.28
N LEU A 102 0.91 -17.41 -0.60
CA LEU A 102 1.77 -16.29 -0.20
C LEU A 102 2.15 -16.41 1.27
N ASP A 103 3.32 -15.87 1.61
CA ASP A 103 3.76 -15.84 3.00
C ASP A 103 2.89 -14.90 3.86
N TYR A 104 2.92 -15.15 5.17
CA TYR A 104 2.16 -14.37 6.15
C TYR A 104 2.46 -12.86 6.09
N GLN A 105 3.72 -12.47 5.93
CA GLN A 105 4.13 -11.06 5.97
C GLN A 105 3.58 -10.31 4.76
N THR A 106 3.64 -10.91 3.57
CA THR A 106 3.04 -10.36 2.35
C THR A 106 1.53 -10.15 2.51
N LEU A 107 0.81 -11.18 2.96
CA LEU A 107 -0.64 -11.11 3.21
C LEU A 107 -1.00 -10.08 4.28
N ARG A 108 -0.21 -10.01 5.36
CA ARG A 108 -0.39 -9.00 6.41
C ARG A 108 -0.17 -7.58 5.87
N ASN A 109 0.84 -7.38 5.02
CA ASN A 109 1.10 -6.11 4.38
C ASN A 109 -0.06 -5.69 3.46
N TYR A 110 -0.58 -6.62 2.65
CA TYR A 110 -1.73 -6.36 1.78
C TYR A 110 -2.97 -5.93 2.57
N ALA A 111 -3.31 -6.69 3.62
CA ALA A 111 -4.43 -6.34 4.49
C ALA A 111 -4.22 -5.01 5.23
N TRP A 112 -2.98 -4.66 5.58
CA TRP A 112 -2.68 -3.38 6.22
C TRP A 112 -2.90 -2.21 5.26
N ILE A 113 -2.37 -2.28 4.03
CA ILE A 113 -2.55 -1.24 3.01
C ILE A 113 -4.02 -1.13 2.61
N ALA A 114 -4.70 -2.25 2.36
CA ALA A 114 -6.13 -2.27 2.03
C ALA A 114 -7.00 -1.62 3.11
N ARG A 115 -6.61 -1.73 4.39
CA ARG A 115 -7.30 -1.06 5.50
C ARG A 115 -7.01 0.44 5.56
N ARG A 116 -5.82 0.89 5.14
CA ARG A 116 -5.47 2.32 5.11
C ARG A 116 -6.22 3.06 3.99
N PHE A 117 -6.50 2.38 2.88
CA PHE A 117 -7.18 2.95 1.72
C PHE A 117 -8.53 2.28 1.50
N GLU A 118 -9.59 2.88 2.04
CA GLU A 118 -10.97 2.54 1.68
C GLU A 118 -11.17 2.64 0.16
N LEU A 119 -12.14 1.88 -0.38
CA LEU A 119 -12.34 1.77 -1.83
C LEU A 119 -12.50 3.14 -2.52
N SER A 120 -13.11 4.12 -1.86
CA SER A 120 -13.28 5.50 -2.34
C SER A 120 -11.99 6.32 -2.42
N ARG A 121 -10.94 5.95 -1.66
CA ARG A 121 -9.64 6.64 -1.63
C ARG A 121 -8.60 6.01 -2.56
N ARG A 122 -8.94 4.90 -3.22
CA ARG A 122 -8.05 4.22 -4.17
C ARG A 122 -8.14 4.91 -5.52
N ARG A 123 -6.99 5.29 -6.08
CA ARG A 123 -6.91 5.92 -7.41
C ARG A 123 -6.66 4.84 -8.46
N ASP A 124 -7.57 4.70 -9.41
CA ASP A 124 -7.54 3.64 -10.43
C ASP A 124 -6.37 3.77 -11.41
N GLN A 125 -5.83 4.98 -11.58
CA GLN A 125 -4.63 5.25 -12.35
C GLN A 125 -3.32 4.91 -11.62
N LEU A 126 -3.38 4.65 -10.30
CA LEU A 126 -2.21 4.36 -9.48
C LEU A 126 -2.19 2.91 -9.02
N SER A 127 -1.02 2.30 -9.11
CA SER A 127 -0.85 0.91 -8.68
C SER A 127 -0.95 0.75 -7.17
N PHE A 128 -1.23 -0.47 -6.70
CA PHE A 128 -1.17 -0.86 -5.28
C PHE A 128 0.13 -0.39 -4.61
N GLN A 129 1.24 -0.47 -5.34
CA GLN A 129 2.54 -0.08 -4.82
C GLN A 129 2.70 1.42 -4.60
N HIS A 130 2.00 2.29 -5.35
CA HIS A 130 2.01 3.74 -5.03
C HIS A 130 1.38 3.98 -3.66
N HIS A 131 0.26 3.32 -3.40
CA HIS A 131 -0.43 3.38 -2.12
C HIS A 131 0.45 2.80 -1.00
N ALA A 132 1.21 1.74 -1.27
CA ALA A 132 2.16 1.17 -0.31
C ALA A 132 3.23 2.17 0.14
N GLU A 133 3.77 3.01 -0.76
CA GLU A 133 4.82 4.00 -0.42
C GLU A 133 4.32 5.05 0.57
N VAL A 134 3.03 5.41 0.50
CA VAL A 134 2.42 6.45 1.35
C VAL A 134 1.64 5.90 2.53
N ALA A 135 1.41 4.58 2.61
CA ALA A 135 0.51 3.96 3.59
C ALA A 135 0.85 4.28 5.07
N ALA A 136 2.12 4.56 5.36
CA ALA A 136 2.62 4.92 6.69
C ALA A 136 2.48 6.41 7.03
N LEU A 137 2.13 7.27 6.06
CA LEU A 137 1.92 8.70 6.26
C LEU A 137 0.54 8.99 6.88
N PRO A 138 0.34 10.19 7.45
CA PRO A 138 -0.97 10.74 7.77
C PRO A 138 -1.91 10.78 6.55
N ASP A 139 -3.21 10.72 6.79
CA ASP A 139 -4.22 10.56 5.73
C ASP A 139 -4.25 11.75 4.76
N ASP A 140 -4.02 12.97 5.26
CA ASP A 140 -3.90 14.19 4.46
C ASP A 140 -2.65 14.18 3.57
N GLU A 141 -1.50 13.74 4.12
CA GLU A 141 -0.28 13.58 3.34
C GLU A 141 -0.42 12.48 2.27
N GLN A 142 -1.08 11.36 2.60
CA GLN A 142 -1.36 10.30 1.65
C GLN A 142 -2.11 10.82 0.43
N ASP A 143 -3.21 11.53 0.67
CA ASP A 143 -4.05 12.02 -0.41
C ASP A 143 -3.32 13.07 -1.26
N ARG A 144 -2.59 13.99 -0.62
CA ARG A 144 -1.76 14.96 -1.34
C ARG A 144 -0.75 14.29 -2.26
N TRP A 145 0.00 13.32 -1.75
CA TRP A 145 1.05 12.64 -2.51
C TRP A 145 0.50 11.78 -3.63
N LEU A 146 -0.62 11.10 -3.41
CA LEU A 146 -1.26 10.29 -4.43
C LEU A 146 -1.87 11.18 -5.53
N ASP A 147 -2.50 12.31 -5.18
CA ASP A 147 -3.01 13.25 -6.18
C ASP A 147 -1.88 13.85 -7.02
N GLU A 148 -0.75 14.18 -6.39
CA GLU A 148 0.45 14.64 -7.12
C GLU A 148 1.02 13.55 -8.03
N ALA A 149 1.08 12.30 -7.56
CA ALA A 149 1.56 11.19 -8.38
C ALA A 149 0.67 10.95 -9.61
N GLU A 150 -0.65 11.02 -9.44
CA GLU A 150 -1.61 10.88 -10.53
C GLU A 150 -1.52 12.05 -11.52
N ARG A 151 -1.55 13.29 -11.01
CA ARG A 151 -1.47 14.52 -11.83
C ARG A 151 -0.18 14.60 -12.65
N ASN A 152 0.95 14.16 -12.10
CA ASN A 152 2.24 14.23 -12.76
C ASN A 152 2.66 12.90 -13.41
N HIS A 153 1.78 11.89 -13.42
CA HIS A 153 2.07 10.54 -13.92
C HIS A 153 3.38 9.95 -13.37
N TRP A 154 3.63 10.15 -12.08
CA TRP A 154 4.83 9.62 -11.46
C TRP A 154 4.79 8.10 -11.38
N SER A 155 5.92 7.47 -11.66
CA SER A 155 6.18 6.11 -11.23
C SER A 155 6.33 6.04 -9.71
N ARG A 156 6.09 4.86 -9.14
CA ARG A 156 6.31 4.58 -7.72
C ARG A 156 7.70 5.02 -7.23
N ASN A 157 8.73 4.81 -8.06
CA ASN A 157 10.10 5.19 -7.71
C ASN A 157 10.26 6.72 -7.64
N GLN A 158 9.62 7.47 -8.54
CA GLN A 158 9.61 8.94 -8.50
C GLN A 158 8.85 9.45 -7.28
N LEU A 159 7.68 8.88 -6.98
CA LEU A 159 6.91 9.20 -5.77
C LEU A 159 7.77 9.02 -4.51
N ARG A 160 8.38 7.84 -4.34
CA ARG A 160 9.27 7.54 -3.21
C ARG A 160 10.44 8.51 -3.09
N GLU A 161 11.04 8.89 -4.22
CA GLU A 161 12.15 9.84 -4.24
C GLU A 161 11.71 11.25 -3.82
N THR A 162 10.55 11.69 -4.29
CA THR A 162 10.02 13.02 -3.94
C THR A 162 9.62 13.10 -2.47
N ILE A 163 8.99 12.06 -1.91
CA ILE A 163 8.69 11.98 -0.46
C ILE A 163 9.97 12.03 0.38
N ARG A 164 11.03 11.35 -0.06
CA ARG A 164 12.32 11.40 0.66
C ARG A 164 12.90 12.80 0.64
N ARG A 165 12.91 13.45 -0.53
CA ARG A 165 13.43 14.83 -0.67
C ARG A 165 12.64 15.84 0.15
N SER A 166 11.31 15.72 0.22
CA SER A 166 10.50 16.64 1.02
C SER A 166 10.77 16.52 2.52
N ARG A 167 11.08 15.31 3.01
CA ARG A 167 11.45 15.09 4.41
C ARG A 167 12.79 15.72 4.76
N ILE A 168 13.79 15.55 3.90
CA ILE A 168 15.11 16.18 4.09
C ILE A 168 14.98 17.70 4.09
N GLY A 169 14.26 18.27 3.11
CA GLY A 169 14.00 19.71 3.07
C GLY A 169 13.19 20.24 4.26
N SER A 170 12.36 19.40 4.90
CA SER A 170 11.66 19.76 6.14
C SER A 170 12.54 19.63 7.40
N GLU A 171 13.54 18.74 7.41
CA GLU A 171 14.50 18.64 8.50
C GLU A 171 15.42 19.87 8.56
N ASP A 172 15.80 20.41 7.41
CA ASP A 172 16.55 21.68 7.32
C ASP A 172 15.72 22.90 7.79
N LEU A 173 14.39 22.80 7.77
CA LEU A 173 13.46 23.83 8.26
C LEU A 173 13.02 23.60 9.71
N ARG A 174 13.43 22.50 10.34
CA ARG A 174 13.16 22.28 11.76
C ARG A 174 14.03 23.25 12.56
N PRO A 175 13.47 24.15 13.38
CA PRO A 175 14.30 24.96 14.27
C PRO A 175 15.17 24.01 15.10
N PRO A 176 16.49 24.29 15.22
CA PRO A 176 17.38 23.43 15.98
C PRO A 176 16.77 23.22 17.37
N PRO A 177 16.81 21.98 17.92
CA PRO A 177 16.19 21.72 19.20
C PRO A 177 16.76 22.69 20.23
N GLU A 178 15.90 23.36 20.99
CA GLU A 178 16.32 24.15 22.15
C GLU A 178 17.09 23.23 23.10
N VAL A 179 18.40 23.42 23.19
CA VAL A 179 19.24 22.67 24.12
C VAL A 179 19.19 23.40 25.47
N VAL A 180 18.53 22.78 26.46
CA VAL A 180 18.57 23.27 27.83
C VAL A 180 19.99 23.11 28.36
N LEU A 181 20.65 24.23 28.70
CA LEU A 181 21.98 24.20 29.30
C LEU A 181 21.97 23.38 30.60
N PRO A 182 23.04 22.62 30.89
CA PRO A 182 23.18 21.93 32.18
C PRO A 182 23.06 22.90 33.35
N ARG A 183 22.43 22.47 34.46
CA ARG A 183 22.26 23.29 35.66
C ARG A 183 23.63 23.63 36.27
N VAL A 184 24.09 24.87 36.09
CA VAL A 184 25.33 25.38 36.68
C VAL A 184 25.08 25.81 38.13
N THR A 185 25.96 25.40 39.05
CA THR A 185 25.95 25.85 40.45
C THR A 185 27.12 26.81 40.67
N ALA A 186 26.86 28.01 41.17
CA ALA A 186 27.87 29.02 41.46
C ALA A 186 27.74 29.56 42.91
N PRO A 187 28.85 30.00 43.55
CA PRO A 187 28.80 30.64 44.87
C PRO A 187 27.89 31.87 44.88
N GLN A 188 27.15 32.08 45.98
CA GLN A 188 26.20 33.18 46.10
C GLN A 188 26.83 34.56 45.87
N ALA A 189 28.08 34.76 46.29
CA ALA A 189 28.80 36.01 46.07
C ALA A 189 29.01 36.31 44.58
N GLN A 190 29.31 35.30 43.76
CA GLN A 190 29.47 35.45 42.31
C GLN A 190 28.13 35.75 41.63
N VAL A 191 27.07 35.02 42.02
CA VAL A 191 25.73 35.25 41.47
C VAL A 191 25.22 36.66 41.79
N ARG A 192 25.47 37.16 43.02
CA ARG A 192 25.11 38.53 43.39
C ARG A 192 25.88 39.57 42.57
N TRP A 193 27.17 39.33 42.33
CA TRP A 193 27.98 40.24 41.53
C TRP A 193 27.53 40.28 40.06
N TRP A 194 27.22 39.14 39.45
CA TRP A 194 26.69 39.09 38.08
C TRP A 194 25.31 39.74 37.97
N ARG A 195 24.44 39.59 38.98
CA ARG A 195 23.14 40.29 39.01
C ARG A 195 23.29 41.80 39.09
N ALA A 196 24.22 42.29 39.91
CA ALA A 196 24.50 43.73 40.01
C ALA A 196 25.04 44.29 38.68
N ALA A 197 25.87 43.53 37.96
CA ALA A 197 26.31 43.90 36.62
C ALA A 197 25.15 43.94 35.61
N ALA A 198 24.27 42.93 35.63
CA ALA A 198 23.08 42.92 34.77
C ALA A 198 22.13 44.10 35.05
N GLU A 199 21.91 44.44 36.32
CA GLU A 199 21.12 45.59 36.73
C GLU A 199 21.75 46.92 36.29
N GLN A 200 23.07 47.05 36.38
CA GLN A 200 23.80 48.22 35.91
C GLN A 200 23.71 48.38 34.39
N ASP A 201 23.74 47.27 33.64
CA ASP A 201 23.58 47.25 32.19
C ASP A 201 22.10 47.38 31.75
N GLY A 202 21.15 47.35 32.70
CA GLY A 202 19.71 47.47 32.44
C GLY A 202 19.10 46.25 31.73
N VAL A 203 19.75 45.08 31.84
CA VAL A 203 19.33 43.84 31.17
C VAL A 203 18.85 42.81 32.19
N ASP A 204 17.83 42.03 31.83
CA ASP A 204 17.43 40.87 32.63
C ASP A 204 18.62 39.92 32.85
N PHE A 205 18.70 39.33 34.04
CA PHE A 205 19.84 38.50 34.44
C PHE A 205 20.07 37.29 33.53
N GLU A 206 19.01 36.63 33.06
CA GLU A 206 19.15 35.46 32.16
C GLU A 206 19.65 35.91 30.79
N LYS A 207 19.09 37.00 30.26
CA LYS A 207 19.55 37.61 29.00
C LYS A 207 21.00 38.10 29.09
N TRP A 208 21.39 38.68 30.22
CA TRP A 208 22.76 39.13 30.46
C TRP A 208 23.75 37.97 30.47
N ILE A 209 23.40 36.82 31.06
CA ILE A 209 24.23 35.61 31.02
C ILE A 209 24.45 35.15 29.58
N LEU A 210 23.40 35.13 28.75
CA LEU A 210 23.51 34.73 27.35
C LEU A 210 24.45 35.67 26.58
N ILE A 211 24.29 36.99 26.74
CA ILE A 211 25.18 37.99 26.12
C ILE A 211 26.64 37.79 26.55
N ALA A 212 26.88 37.54 27.84
CA ALA A 212 28.22 37.31 28.36
C ALA A 212 28.85 36.02 27.80
N LEU A 213 28.06 34.94 27.67
CA LEU A 213 28.50 33.70 27.06
C LEU A 213 28.79 33.86 25.57
N ASP A 214 27.94 34.58 24.84
CA ASP A 214 28.13 34.88 23.42
C ASP A 214 29.38 35.74 23.20
N GLY A 215 29.59 36.76 24.02
CA GLY A 215 30.80 37.59 23.99
C GLY A 215 32.07 36.77 24.24
N ALA A 216 32.05 35.88 25.24
CA ALA A 216 33.16 34.97 25.51
C ALA A 216 33.41 34.00 24.34
N ALA A 217 32.34 33.47 23.73
CA ALA A 217 32.44 32.59 22.57
C ALA A 217 33.00 33.32 21.35
N GLN A 218 32.57 34.56 21.08
CA GLN A 218 33.08 35.37 19.98
C GLN A 218 34.57 35.66 20.11
N VAL A 219 35.04 35.95 21.33
CA VAL A 219 36.47 36.15 21.62
C VAL A 219 37.26 34.84 21.41
N ALA A 220 36.69 33.69 21.79
CA ALA A 220 37.37 32.41 21.70
C ALA A 220 37.38 31.78 20.29
N LEU A 221 36.31 31.99 19.51
CA LEU A 221 36.08 31.27 18.24
C LEU A 221 36.15 32.17 16.99
N GLY A 222 36.02 33.49 17.12
CA GLY A 222 36.03 34.43 15.99
C GLY A 222 34.77 34.32 15.13
N GLN A 223 33.82 35.23 15.38
CA GLN A 223 32.44 35.31 14.87
C GLN A 223 31.43 34.36 15.54
N GLY A 224 30.29 34.94 15.95
CA GLY A 224 29.15 34.22 16.50
C GLY A 224 28.24 33.63 15.39
N PRO A 225 27.27 32.78 15.74
CA PRO A 225 26.29 32.28 14.79
C PRO A 225 25.54 33.47 14.16
N SER A 226 25.74 33.67 12.86
CA SER A 226 25.14 34.74 12.08
C SER A 226 23.63 34.55 11.96
N GLY A 227 22.87 35.05 12.94
CA GLY A 227 21.48 35.42 12.76
C GLY A 227 21.44 36.80 12.10
N ARG A 228 21.33 36.83 10.76
CA ARG A 228 20.90 38.05 10.07
C ARG A 228 19.47 38.33 10.50
N ASP A 229 19.29 39.35 11.30
CA ASP A 229 18.13 40.24 11.22
C ASP A 229 18.70 41.66 11.10
N ASP A 230 19.10 41.97 9.87
CA ASP A 230 19.29 43.34 9.41
C ASP A 230 17.90 43.87 9.08
N ASP A 231 17.29 44.60 10.01
CA ASP A 231 16.20 45.53 9.72
C ASP A 231 16.33 46.71 10.69
N GLY A 232 17.38 47.50 10.44
CA GLY A 232 17.50 48.85 10.96
C GLY A 232 17.54 49.83 9.79
N ALA A 233 16.42 50.49 9.50
CA ALA A 233 16.43 51.88 9.04
C ALA A 233 15.01 52.47 9.11
N ASP A 234 14.84 53.33 10.10
CA ASP A 234 13.90 54.47 10.09
C ASP A 234 13.81 55.15 8.72
N GLN A 235 12.63 55.71 8.45
CA GLN A 235 12.56 57.09 7.99
C GLN A 235 11.22 57.71 8.41
N ASP A 236 11.30 58.53 9.46
CA ASP A 236 10.38 59.64 9.72
C ASP A 236 10.33 60.59 8.51
N GLY A 237 9.12 61.08 8.22
CA GLY A 237 8.81 62.14 7.26
C GLY A 237 7.35 62.55 7.36
#